data_AF-A0AAQ4EGK5-F1
#
_entry.id   AF-A0AAQ4EGK5-F1
#
_cell.length_a   1.000
_cell.length_b   1.000
_cell.length_c   1.000
_cell.angle_alpha   90.00
_cell.angle_beta   90.00
_cell.angle_gamma   90.00
#
_symmetry.space_group_name_H-M   'P 1'
#
loop_
_entity.id
_entity.type
_entity.pdbx_description
1 polymer ?
#
loop_
_entity_poly.entity_id
_entity_poly.type
_entity_poly.pdbx_seq_one_letter_code
_entity_poly.pdbx_strand_id
1 'polypeptide(L)'
;AIFLQVLSKRIKVEDVLYSLLIGRTIVIVGGPLSAHEVAASAKVLALFAPRKFGDFLWFEDQRFDVLDNSCLNAAAVIGYVDEHRTKDFGLPSSVRKKASVLNVETGDFTGPCYGGSLLKQTSQRIRLLEENEALLAVISSVFADIEYVAHTWVLLTANARKTESKAFAKQKQLTNCDLAILKVRRTLSNYCYLVRAAWAR
;
A
#
# COMPACT_ATOMS: atom_id res chain seq x y z
N ALA A 1 -13.94 11.63 -0.10
CA ALA A 1 -14.46 11.77 1.27
C ALA A 1 -14.76 10.42 1.92
N ILE A 2 -15.54 9.53 1.28
CA ILE A 2 -15.97 8.24 1.88
C ILE A 2 -14.82 7.24 2.04
N PHE A 3 -13.97 7.04 1.02
CA PHE A 3 -12.82 6.14 1.12
C PHE A 3 -11.88 6.41 2.31
N LEU A 4 -11.57 7.69 2.57
CA LEU A 4 -10.75 8.11 3.71
C LEU A 4 -11.42 7.82 5.06
N GLN A 5 -12.76 7.90 5.11
CA GLN A 5 -13.55 7.51 6.28
C GLN A 5 -13.60 5.98 6.47
N VAL A 6 -13.62 5.21 5.38
CA VAL A 6 -13.56 3.74 5.43
C VAL A 6 -12.18 3.29 5.94
N LEU A 7 -11.10 3.88 5.42
CA LEU A 7 -9.73 3.64 5.89
C LEU A 7 -9.56 3.98 7.39
N SER A 8 -10.15 5.07 7.88
CA SER A 8 -9.96 5.50 9.27
C SER A 8 -10.74 4.67 10.30
N LYS A 9 -11.93 4.15 9.93
CA LYS A 9 -12.86 3.55 10.90
C LYS A 9 -12.89 2.02 10.92
N ARG A 10 -12.72 1.35 9.78
CA ARG A 10 -13.04 -0.10 9.67
C ARG A 10 -11.84 -0.98 9.36
N ILE A 11 -10.78 -0.41 8.82
CA ILE A 11 -9.64 -1.18 8.33
C ILE A 11 -8.41 -0.91 9.18
N LYS A 12 -7.60 -1.95 9.36
CA LYS A 12 -6.23 -1.79 9.87
C LYS A 12 -5.35 -1.29 8.74
N VAL A 13 -5.13 0.04 8.70
CA VAL A 13 -4.42 0.73 7.62
C VAL A 13 -3.01 0.18 7.41
N GLU A 14 -2.38 -0.32 8.47
CA GLU A 14 -1.07 -0.98 8.40
C GLU A 14 -1.05 -2.16 7.42
N ASP A 15 -2.12 -2.96 7.35
CA ASP A 15 -2.17 -4.14 6.49
C ASP A 15 -2.31 -3.74 5.00
N VAL A 16 -3.05 -2.66 4.74
CA VAL A 16 -3.21 -2.06 3.41
C VAL A 16 -1.88 -1.47 2.93
N LEU A 17 -1.26 -0.62 3.75
CA LEU A 17 0.03 0.00 3.42
C LEU A 17 1.14 -1.05 3.30
N TYR A 18 1.12 -2.08 4.14
CA TYR A 18 2.08 -3.17 4.04
C TYR A 18 1.97 -3.90 2.70
N SER A 19 0.76 -4.22 2.24
CA SER A 19 0.54 -4.83 0.93
C SER A 19 1.12 -3.98 -0.20
N LEU A 20 0.85 -2.67 -0.19
CA LEU A 20 1.44 -1.74 -1.17
C LEU A 20 2.97 -1.73 -1.11
N LEU A 21 3.53 -1.62 0.09
CA LEU A 21 4.96 -1.46 0.32
C LEU A 21 5.79 -2.71 -0.03
N ILE A 22 5.19 -3.91 0.02
CA ILE A 22 5.81 -5.14 -0.46
C ILE A 22 5.55 -5.41 -1.95
N GLY A 23 4.91 -4.47 -2.66
CA GLY A 23 4.61 -4.61 -4.09
C GLY A 23 3.52 -5.62 -4.40
N ARG A 24 2.63 -5.93 -3.44
CA ARG A 24 1.47 -6.79 -3.67
C ARG A 24 0.30 -5.93 -4.17
N THR A 25 -0.19 -6.23 -5.38
CA THR A 25 -1.30 -5.50 -6.00
C THR A 25 -2.54 -5.49 -5.11
N ILE A 26 -3.16 -4.32 -4.98
CA ILE A 26 -4.44 -4.17 -4.29
C ILE A 26 -5.55 -4.06 -5.33
N VAL A 27 -6.51 -4.99 -5.27
CA VAL A 27 -7.75 -4.92 -6.04
C VAL A 27 -8.81 -4.31 -5.15
N ILE A 28 -9.33 -3.16 -5.54
CA ILE A 28 -10.43 -2.47 -4.88
C ILE A 28 -11.72 -2.91 -5.55
N VAL A 29 -12.63 -3.52 -4.79
CA VAL A 29 -13.87 -4.09 -5.31
C VAL A 29 -15.09 -3.34 -4.81
N GLY A 30 -16.11 -3.27 -5.66
CA GLY A 30 -17.44 -2.77 -5.32
C GLY A 30 -18.44 -3.09 -6.44
N GLY A 31 -19.73 -2.91 -6.19
CA GLY A 31 -20.76 -3.02 -7.22
C GLY A 31 -20.87 -1.76 -8.07
N PRO A 32 -21.75 -1.77 -9.11
CA PRO A 32 -21.92 -0.63 -10.03
C PRO A 32 -22.29 0.69 -9.34
N LEU A 33 -23.04 0.63 -8.24
CA LEU A 33 -23.43 1.82 -7.46
C LEU A 33 -22.25 2.48 -6.74
N SER A 34 -21.19 1.71 -6.49
CA SER A 34 -19.99 2.14 -5.77
C SER A 34 -18.82 2.40 -6.72
N ALA A 35 -19.05 2.38 -8.04
CA ALA A 35 -18.03 2.53 -9.08
C ALA A 35 -17.16 3.79 -8.93
N HIS A 36 -17.79 4.93 -8.64
CA HIS A 36 -17.06 6.18 -8.39
C HIS A 36 -16.14 6.07 -7.16
N GLU A 37 -16.60 5.39 -6.10
CA GLU A 37 -15.79 5.19 -4.91
C GLU A 37 -14.63 4.22 -5.16
N VAL A 38 -14.87 3.14 -5.91
CA VAL A 38 -13.80 2.22 -6.37
C VAL A 38 -12.71 3.01 -7.11
N ALA A 39 -13.09 3.82 -8.10
CA ALA A 39 -12.16 4.61 -8.90
C ALA A 39 -11.39 5.66 -8.07
N ALA A 40 -12.08 6.38 -7.18
CA ALA A 40 -11.44 7.36 -6.31
C ALA A 40 -10.46 6.69 -5.33
N SER A 41 -10.84 5.55 -4.77
CA SER A 41 -10.00 4.77 -3.85
C SER A 41 -8.74 4.26 -4.55
N ALA A 42 -8.88 3.79 -5.80
CA ALA A 42 -7.77 3.27 -6.60
C ALA A 42 -6.75 4.37 -6.86
N LYS A 43 -7.21 5.55 -7.28
CA LYS A 43 -6.38 6.74 -7.50
C LYS A 43 -5.64 7.15 -6.23
N VAL A 44 -6.34 7.25 -5.10
CA VAL A 44 -5.74 7.68 -3.83
C VAL A 44 -4.71 6.68 -3.31
N LEU A 45 -5.02 5.38 -3.29
CA LEU A 45 -4.07 4.38 -2.82
C LEU A 45 -2.83 4.29 -3.71
N ALA A 46 -2.99 4.48 -5.01
CA ALA A 46 -1.88 4.46 -5.95
C ALA A 46 -0.82 5.51 -5.62
N LEU A 47 -1.21 6.69 -5.07
CA LEU A 47 -0.26 7.74 -4.65
C LEU A 47 0.79 7.23 -3.65
N PHE A 48 0.46 6.19 -2.89
CA PHE A 48 1.32 5.60 -1.87
C PHE A 48 2.06 4.34 -2.36
N ALA A 49 1.86 3.92 -3.62
CA ALA A 49 2.57 2.79 -4.17
C ALA A 49 4.07 3.13 -4.37
N PRO A 50 5.01 2.27 -3.93
CA PRO A 50 6.41 2.41 -4.30
C PRO A 50 6.60 2.39 -5.81
N ARG A 51 7.43 3.29 -6.34
CA ARG A 51 7.75 3.39 -7.78
C ARG A 51 9.25 3.55 -7.99
N LYS A 52 9.73 3.36 -9.22
CA LYS A 52 11.05 3.87 -9.62
C LYS A 52 10.89 5.28 -10.17
N PHE A 53 11.97 6.05 -10.17
CA PHE A 53 12.03 7.35 -10.81
C PHE A 53 11.82 7.18 -12.31
N GLY A 54 10.95 8.01 -12.88
CA GLY A 54 10.55 7.89 -14.28
C GLY A 54 9.39 6.92 -14.53
N ASP A 55 9.04 6.05 -13.57
CA ASP A 55 7.83 5.25 -13.68
C ASP A 55 6.60 6.14 -13.42
N PHE A 56 5.63 6.07 -14.33
CA PHE A 56 4.32 6.66 -14.10
C PHE A 56 3.55 5.86 -13.06
N LEU A 57 2.68 6.54 -12.30
CA LEU A 57 1.73 5.89 -11.40
C LEU A 57 0.88 4.89 -12.17
N TRP A 58 1.12 3.60 -11.99
CA TRP A 58 0.28 2.57 -12.59
C TRP A 58 -0.85 2.21 -11.64
N PHE A 59 -2.02 2.74 -11.94
CA PHE A 59 -3.30 2.27 -11.43
C PHE A 59 -4.27 2.07 -12.58
N GLU A 60 -5.16 1.11 -12.42
CA GLU A 60 -6.38 1.00 -13.21
C GLU A 60 -7.51 1.54 -12.33
N ASP A 61 -8.18 2.61 -12.73
CA ASP A 61 -9.21 3.22 -11.88
C ASP A 61 -10.52 2.43 -11.93
N GLN A 62 -10.87 1.89 -13.08
CA GLN A 62 -12.11 1.15 -13.23
C GLN A 62 -11.98 0.06 -14.28
N ARG A 63 -12.18 -1.19 -13.85
CA ARG A 63 -12.21 -2.37 -14.69
C ARG A 63 -13.47 -3.18 -14.44
N PHE A 64 -14.05 -3.68 -15.52
CA PHE A 64 -15.25 -4.50 -15.51
C PHE A 64 -14.96 -5.92 -16.02
N ASP A 65 -13.94 -6.05 -16.89
CA ASP A 65 -13.52 -7.34 -17.41
C ASP A 65 -12.85 -8.20 -16.34
N VAL A 66 -13.02 -9.52 -16.46
CA VAL A 66 -12.42 -10.52 -15.57
C VAL A 66 -10.91 -10.28 -15.40
N LEU A 67 -10.47 -10.21 -14.15
CA LEU A 67 -9.07 -10.08 -13.79
C LEU A 67 -8.36 -11.43 -13.90
N ASP A 68 -7.13 -11.40 -14.40
CA ASP A 68 -6.23 -12.54 -14.40
C ASP A 68 -4.89 -12.21 -13.74
N ASN A 69 -3.97 -13.18 -13.74
CA ASN A 69 -2.65 -12.99 -13.13
C ASN A 69 -1.77 -11.97 -13.88
N SER A 70 -2.01 -11.74 -15.17
CA SER A 70 -1.22 -10.79 -15.96
C SER A 70 -1.53 -9.35 -15.54
N CYS A 71 -2.81 -9.08 -15.24
CA CYS A 71 -3.30 -7.80 -14.74
C CYS A 71 -2.62 -7.38 -13.43
N LEU A 72 -2.29 -8.35 -12.57
CA LEU A 72 -1.65 -8.04 -11.28
C LEU A 72 -0.23 -7.51 -11.42
N ASN A 73 0.48 -7.85 -12.50
CA ASN A 73 1.83 -7.32 -12.73
C ASN A 73 1.83 -5.96 -13.42
N ALA A 74 0.69 -5.59 -14.03
CA ALA A 74 0.52 -4.32 -14.69
C ALA A 74 0.42 -3.20 -13.63
N ALA A 75 -0.45 -3.37 -12.63
CA ALA A 75 -0.79 -2.31 -11.68
C ALA A 75 -0.40 -2.58 -10.23
N ALA A 76 -0.12 -1.49 -9.51
CA ALA A 76 -0.05 -1.52 -8.04
C ALA A 76 -1.45 -1.54 -7.41
N VAL A 77 -2.40 -0.84 -8.04
CA VAL A 77 -3.80 -0.75 -7.57
C VAL A 77 -4.75 -0.85 -8.76
N ILE A 78 -5.78 -1.69 -8.64
CA ILE A 78 -6.81 -1.89 -9.67
C ILE A 78 -8.17 -1.68 -9.03
N GLY A 79 -8.96 -0.74 -9.52
CA GLY A 79 -10.38 -0.64 -9.25
C GLY A 79 -11.15 -1.64 -10.11
N TYR A 80 -11.93 -2.51 -9.48
CA TYR A 80 -12.71 -3.55 -10.12
C TYR A 80 -14.18 -3.43 -9.71
N VAL A 81 -15.07 -3.37 -10.71
CA VAL A 81 -16.51 -3.24 -10.51
C VAL A 81 -17.18 -4.56 -10.91
N ASP A 82 -17.77 -5.25 -9.94
CA ASP A 82 -18.51 -6.49 -10.19
C ASP A 82 -19.95 -6.18 -10.62
N GLU A 83 -20.22 -6.19 -11.92
CA GLU A 83 -21.56 -5.95 -12.46
C GLU A 83 -22.56 -7.04 -12.08
N HIS A 84 -22.09 -8.26 -11.85
CA HIS A 84 -22.94 -9.42 -11.63
C HIS A 84 -23.22 -9.70 -10.15
N ARG A 85 -22.66 -8.89 -9.23
CA ARG A 85 -22.81 -9.00 -7.76
C ARG A 85 -22.60 -10.43 -7.27
N THR A 86 -21.59 -11.07 -7.85
CA THR A 86 -21.28 -12.46 -7.59
C THR A 86 -20.59 -12.62 -6.24
N LYS A 87 -20.67 -13.83 -5.69
CA LYS A 87 -19.91 -14.18 -4.49
C LYS A 87 -18.42 -13.94 -4.75
N ASP A 88 -17.73 -13.35 -3.77
CA ASP A 88 -16.31 -12.99 -3.85
C ASP A 88 -15.99 -11.96 -4.96
N PHE A 89 -16.96 -11.14 -5.35
CA PHE A 89 -16.82 -10.07 -6.36
C PHE A 89 -16.34 -10.59 -7.72
N GLY A 90 -16.66 -11.84 -8.06
CA GLY A 90 -16.32 -12.41 -9.37
C GLY A 90 -14.82 -12.65 -9.56
N LEU A 91 -14.01 -12.46 -8.51
CA LEU A 91 -12.57 -12.57 -8.60
C LEU A 91 -12.14 -14.04 -8.66
N PRO A 92 -11.39 -14.44 -9.70
CA PRO A 92 -10.84 -15.79 -9.78
C PRO A 92 -9.98 -16.13 -8.55
N SER A 93 -10.01 -17.38 -8.12
CA SER A 93 -9.23 -17.85 -6.96
C SER A 93 -7.72 -17.63 -7.13
N SER A 94 -7.23 -17.67 -8.38
CA SER A 94 -5.85 -17.35 -8.75
C SER A 94 -5.48 -15.90 -8.41
N VAL A 95 -6.36 -14.95 -8.71
CA VAL A 95 -6.21 -13.53 -8.41
C VAL A 95 -6.22 -13.31 -6.90
N ARG A 96 -7.22 -13.85 -6.20
CA ARG A 96 -7.35 -13.70 -4.73
C ARG A 96 -6.15 -14.23 -3.94
N LYS A 97 -5.47 -15.26 -4.45
CA LYS A 97 -4.25 -15.80 -3.83
C LYS A 97 -3.04 -14.87 -3.99
N LYS A 98 -3.00 -14.04 -5.03
CA LYS A 98 -1.84 -13.21 -5.40
C LYS A 98 -2.01 -11.71 -5.13
N ALA A 99 -3.25 -11.22 -5.12
CA ALA A 99 -3.59 -9.85 -4.79
C ALA A 99 -4.06 -9.71 -3.33
N SER A 100 -4.06 -8.48 -2.83
CA SER A 100 -4.88 -8.10 -1.67
C SER A 100 -6.19 -7.52 -2.19
N VAL A 101 -7.29 -7.75 -1.48
CA VAL A 101 -8.63 -7.32 -1.90
C VAL A 101 -9.19 -6.37 -0.85
N LEU A 102 -9.66 -5.21 -1.30
CA LEU A 102 -10.32 -4.21 -0.46
C LEU A 102 -11.74 -3.96 -0.97
N ASN A 103 -12.74 -4.33 -0.19
CA ASN A 103 -14.13 -4.01 -0.53
C ASN A 103 -14.53 -2.64 0.01
N VAL A 104 -14.89 -1.71 -0.87
CA VAL A 104 -15.32 -0.36 -0.46
C VAL A 104 -16.69 -0.35 0.22
N GLU A 105 -17.55 -1.33 -0.08
CA GLU A 105 -18.93 -1.40 0.43
C GLU A 105 -18.99 -1.93 1.86
N THR A 106 -18.22 -2.99 2.16
CA THR A 106 -18.17 -3.56 3.51
C THR A 106 -17.06 -2.93 4.36
N GLY A 107 -16.00 -2.43 3.73
CA GLY A 107 -14.77 -2.02 4.39
C GLY A 107 -13.89 -3.19 4.80
N ASP A 108 -14.08 -4.38 4.20
CA ASP A 108 -13.26 -5.56 4.50
C ASP A 108 -11.97 -5.55 3.68
N PHE A 109 -10.87 -5.90 4.33
CA PHE A 109 -9.57 -6.07 3.70
C PHE A 109 -9.08 -7.51 3.84
N THR A 110 -8.76 -8.15 2.71
CA THR A 110 -8.14 -9.47 2.66
C THR A 110 -6.73 -9.33 2.09
N GLY A 111 -5.72 -9.62 2.90
CA GLY A 111 -4.33 -9.50 2.51
C GLY A 111 -3.37 -9.98 3.60
N PRO A 112 -2.05 -9.80 3.40
CA PRO A 112 -1.06 -10.09 4.41
C PRO A 112 -1.22 -9.17 5.63
N CYS A 113 -1.24 -9.76 6.82
CA CYS A 113 -1.27 -9.01 8.07
C CYS A 113 0.12 -8.43 8.39
N TYR A 114 0.15 -7.16 8.78
CA TYR A 114 1.37 -6.49 9.22
C TYR A 114 1.53 -6.55 10.74
N GLY A 115 2.70 -7.01 11.19
CA GLY A 115 3.07 -7.10 12.61
C GLY A 115 4.39 -6.40 12.94
N GLY A 116 4.88 -5.52 12.05
CA GLY A 116 6.16 -4.83 12.22
C GLY A 116 6.08 -3.51 12.99
N SER A 117 7.24 -2.87 13.13
CA SER A 117 7.38 -1.61 13.87
C SER A 117 7.24 -0.36 13.00
N LEU A 118 7.56 -0.43 11.71
CA LEU A 118 7.58 0.72 10.79
C LEU A 118 6.23 1.37 10.53
N LEU A 119 5.16 0.58 10.40
CA LEU A 119 3.79 1.09 10.25
C LEU A 119 3.05 1.08 11.59
N LYS A 120 3.71 0.67 12.69
CA LYS A 120 3.06 0.58 13.99
C LYS A 120 2.48 1.94 14.36
N GLN A 121 1.24 1.96 14.84
CA GLN A 121 0.48 3.15 15.21
C GLN A 121 -0.07 3.98 14.04
N THR A 122 0.07 3.56 12.77
CA THR A 122 -0.48 4.33 11.64
C THR A 122 -2.00 4.48 11.77
N SER A 123 -2.73 3.40 12.04
CA SER A 123 -4.17 3.44 12.26
C SER A 123 -4.54 4.33 13.45
N GLN A 124 -3.76 4.29 14.53
CA GLN A 124 -4.00 5.14 15.70
C GLN A 124 -3.83 6.62 15.35
N ARG A 125 -2.75 6.99 14.65
CA ARG A 125 -2.50 8.38 14.23
C ARG A 125 -3.59 8.90 13.30
N ILE A 126 -4.10 8.05 12.41
CA ILE A 126 -5.20 8.40 11.50
C ILE A 126 -6.52 8.60 12.26
N ARG A 127 -6.81 7.75 13.26
CA ARG A 127 -8.04 7.85 14.07
C ARG A 127 -8.11 9.09 14.97
N LEU A 128 -6.95 9.67 15.31
CA LEU A 128 -6.87 10.89 16.11
C LEU A 128 -7.12 12.17 15.28
N LEU A 129 -7.26 12.05 13.96
CA LEU A 129 -7.57 13.20 13.11
C LEU A 129 -9.06 13.51 13.20
N GLU A 130 -9.38 14.73 13.62
CA GLU A 130 -10.77 15.21 13.71
C GLU A 130 -11.38 15.46 12.32
N GLU A 131 -10.55 15.73 11.31
CA GLU A 131 -10.97 15.95 9.92
C GLU A 131 -10.01 15.26 8.93
N ASN A 132 -10.57 14.76 7.81
CA ASN A 132 -9.84 14.00 6.78
C ASN A 132 -8.69 14.77 6.10
N GLU A 133 -8.53 16.06 6.36
CA GLU A 133 -7.57 16.95 5.69
C GLU A 133 -6.12 16.59 6.02
N ALA A 134 -5.84 16.08 7.23
CA ALA A 134 -4.49 15.74 7.65
C ALA A 134 -4.06 14.30 7.32
N LEU A 135 -4.93 13.48 6.71
CA LEU A 135 -4.64 12.08 6.44
C LEU A 135 -3.45 11.90 5.49
N LEU A 136 -3.40 12.71 4.44
CA LEU A 136 -2.27 12.73 3.50
C LEU A 136 -0.97 13.10 4.22
N ALA A 137 -0.99 14.06 5.14
CA ALA A 137 0.17 14.48 5.91
C ALA A 137 0.64 13.37 6.87
N VAL A 138 -0.28 12.68 7.55
CA VAL A 138 0.05 11.55 8.43
C VAL A 138 0.69 10.42 7.63
N ILE A 139 0.06 9.98 6.52
CA ILE A 139 0.62 8.91 5.69
C ILE A 139 1.98 9.34 5.11
N SER A 140 2.11 10.59 4.64
CA SER A 140 3.39 11.10 4.14
C SER A 140 4.50 11.08 5.21
N SER A 141 4.18 11.43 6.45
CA SER A 141 5.14 11.36 7.56
C SER A 141 5.61 9.94 7.84
N VAL A 142 4.68 8.98 7.84
CA VAL A 142 4.99 7.55 8.00
C VAL A 142 5.89 7.07 6.86
N PHE A 143 5.62 7.49 5.62
CA PHE A 143 6.43 7.11 4.47
C PHE A 143 7.84 7.72 4.51
N ALA A 144 7.98 8.94 5.01
CA ALA A 144 9.28 9.57 5.22
C ALA A 144 10.11 8.82 6.27
N ASP A 145 9.49 8.38 7.38
CA ASP A 145 10.16 7.57 8.39
C ASP A 145 10.62 6.21 7.83
N ILE A 146 9.77 5.56 7.04
CA ILE A 146 10.12 4.31 6.34
C ILE A 146 11.28 4.53 5.37
N GLU A 147 11.27 5.64 4.64
CA GLU A 147 12.32 6.00 3.68
C GLU A 147 13.66 6.22 4.39
N TYR A 148 13.66 6.93 5.51
CA TYR A 148 14.85 7.09 6.35
C TYR A 148 15.41 5.74 6.83
N VAL A 149 14.55 4.85 7.33
CA VAL A 149 14.98 3.53 7.79
C VAL A 149 15.49 2.69 6.63
N ALA A 150 14.81 2.72 5.49
CA ALA A 150 15.21 1.96 4.30
C ALA A 150 16.56 2.42 3.75
N HIS A 151 16.76 3.73 3.62
CA HIS A 151 18.03 4.30 3.16
C HIS A 151 19.18 3.89 4.08
N THR A 152 18.99 4.05 5.39
CA THR A 152 20.00 3.65 6.39
C THR A 152 20.29 2.15 6.31
N TRP A 153 19.25 1.31 6.20
CA TRP A 153 19.40 -0.14 6.05
C TRP A 153 20.20 -0.52 4.81
N VAL A 154 19.92 0.10 3.66
CA VAL A 154 20.66 -0.14 2.41
C VAL A 154 22.12 0.24 2.58
N LEU A 155 22.44 1.40 3.15
CA LEU A 155 23.82 1.82 3.39
C LEU A 155 24.60 0.87 4.31
N LEU A 156 23.99 0.42 5.41
CA LEU A 156 24.63 -0.50 6.35
C LEU A 156 24.86 -1.88 5.74
N THR A 157 23.91 -2.36 4.92
CA THR A 157 24.00 -3.69 4.30
C THR A 157 24.88 -3.72 3.04
N ALA A 158 24.97 -2.62 2.29
CA ALA A 158 25.84 -2.51 1.11
C ALA A 158 27.32 -2.49 1.49
N ASN A 159 27.68 -1.83 2.59
CA ASN A 159 29.07 -1.71 3.05
C ASN A 159 29.56 -2.91 3.89
N ALA A 160 28.88 -4.06 3.79
CA ALA A 160 29.17 -5.27 4.57
C ALA A 160 29.23 -5.08 6.10
N ARG A 161 28.62 -4.03 6.65
CA ARG A 161 28.65 -3.69 8.09
C ARG A 161 27.63 -4.51 8.88
N LYS A 162 27.83 -5.84 8.91
CA LYS A 162 26.88 -6.81 9.49
C LYS A 162 26.57 -6.57 10.97
N THR A 163 27.53 -6.08 11.74
CA THR A 163 27.36 -5.76 13.16
C THR A 163 26.49 -4.52 13.34
N GLU A 164 26.76 -3.46 12.59
CA GLU A 164 26.00 -2.21 12.59
C GLU A 164 24.57 -2.43 12.09
N SER A 165 24.38 -3.23 11.02
CA SER A 165 23.04 -3.54 10.51
C SER A 165 22.20 -4.30 11.53
N LYS A 166 22.79 -5.25 12.28
CA LYS A 166 22.11 -5.95 13.38
C LYS A 166 21.78 -5.01 14.55
N ALA A 167 22.71 -4.15 14.93
CA ALA A 167 22.49 -3.16 15.99
C ALA A 167 21.35 -2.20 15.61
N PHE A 168 21.34 -1.72 14.37
CA PHE A 168 20.28 -0.87 13.84
C PHE A 168 18.92 -1.58 13.78
N ALA A 169 18.87 -2.83 13.32
CA ALA A 169 17.64 -3.62 13.34
C ALA A 169 17.08 -3.79 14.76
N LYS A 170 17.95 -4.05 15.74
CA LYS A 170 17.57 -4.15 17.15
C LYS A 170 17.07 -2.81 17.68
N GLN A 171 17.77 -1.71 17.40
CA GLN A 171 17.39 -0.36 17.83
C GLN A 171 16.02 0.05 17.28
N LYS A 172 15.76 -0.23 16.00
CA LYS A 172 14.49 0.07 15.33
C LYS A 172 13.42 -1.02 15.54
N GLN A 173 13.74 -2.08 16.28
CA GLN A 173 12.84 -3.22 16.53
C GLN A 173 12.26 -3.78 15.22
N LEU A 174 13.11 -3.96 14.20
CA LEU A 174 12.68 -4.46 12.90
C LEU A 174 12.33 -5.94 12.98
N THR A 175 11.17 -6.29 12.46
CA THR A 175 10.65 -7.65 12.34
C THR A 175 10.79 -8.16 10.90
N ASN A 176 10.40 -9.41 10.65
CA ASN A 176 10.36 -9.97 9.29
C ASN A 176 9.44 -9.18 8.34
N CYS A 177 8.34 -8.61 8.85
CA CYS A 177 7.45 -7.76 8.04
C CYS A 177 8.19 -6.49 7.58
N ASP A 178 8.96 -5.87 8.47
CA ASP A 178 9.74 -4.68 8.16
C ASP A 178 10.82 -5.01 7.13
N LEU A 179 11.53 -6.12 7.31
CA LEU A 179 12.55 -6.57 6.36
C LEU A 179 11.98 -6.85 4.97
N ALA A 180 10.74 -7.32 4.85
CA ALA A 180 10.07 -7.49 3.56
C ALA A 180 9.86 -6.15 2.84
N ILE A 181 9.40 -5.11 3.56
CA ILE A 181 9.30 -3.73 3.04
C ILE A 181 10.68 -3.23 2.58
N LEU A 182 11.69 -3.39 3.42
CA LEU A 182 13.06 -2.90 3.14
C LEU A 182 13.70 -3.61 1.93
N LYS A 183 13.39 -4.90 1.72
CA LYS A 183 13.86 -5.67 0.57
C LYS A 183 13.33 -5.12 -0.75
N VAL A 184 12.02 -4.84 -0.82
CA VAL A 184 11.39 -4.26 -2.01
C VAL A 184 11.93 -2.86 -2.28
N ARG A 185 12.06 -2.03 -1.23
CA ARG A 185 12.69 -0.71 -1.32
C ARG A 185 14.12 -0.77 -1.83
N ARG A 186 14.94 -1.74 -1.44
CA ARG A 186 16.30 -1.92 -1.98
C ARG A 186 16.29 -2.16 -3.49
N THR A 187 15.34 -2.93 -4.00
CA THR A 187 15.19 -3.18 -5.45
C THR A 187 14.75 -1.92 -6.21
N LEU A 188 14.01 -1.01 -5.56
CA LEU A 188 13.58 0.27 -6.12
C LEU A 188 14.60 1.41 -5.91
N SER A 189 15.48 1.29 -4.91
CA SER A 189 16.42 2.31 -4.43
C SER A 189 17.56 2.66 -5.38
N ASN A 190 17.68 2.00 -6.54
CA ASN A 190 18.53 2.56 -7.58
C ASN A 190 18.02 3.95 -8.01
N TYR A 191 16.74 4.29 -7.75
CA TYR A 191 16.13 5.50 -8.28
C TYR A 191 14.83 5.92 -7.55
N CYS A 192 14.70 6.12 -6.23
CA CYS A 192 13.45 6.78 -5.78
C CYS A 192 13.48 7.57 -4.48
N TYR A 193 13.08 8.84 -4.61
CA TYR A 193 12.66 9.74 -3.54
C TYR A 193 11.13 9.80 -3.54
N LEU A 194 10.47 9.14 -2.59
CA LEU A 194 8.99 9.09 -2.56
C LEU A 194 8.38 10.44 -2.20
N VAL A 195 9.15 11.31 -1.54
CA VAL A 195 8.67 12.62 -1.07
C VAL A 195 8.66 13.70 -2.17
N ARG A 196 9.51 13.63 -3.21
CA ARG A 196 9.60 14.73 -4.20
C ARG A 196 8.52 14.71 -5.28
N ALA A 197 8.05 13.54 -5.69
CA ALA A 197 7.17 13.45 -6.86
C ALA A 197 5.67 13.61 -6.53
N ALA A 198 5.28 13.64 -5.26
CA ALA A 198 3.91 13.98 -4.85
C ALA A 198 3.67 15.50 -4.77
N TRP A 199 4.73 16.32 -4.84
CA TRP A 199 4.68 17.78 -4.63
C TRP A 199 5.21 18.60 -5.81
N ALA A 200 5.57 17.95 -6.93
CA ALA A 200 6.14 18.61 -8.11
C ALA A 200 5.12 18.83 -9.25
N ARG A 201 3.82 18.78 -8.97
CA ARG A 201 2.77 19.20 -9.89
C ARG A 201 1.77 20.08 -9.17
#